data_AF-A0A948FJU1-F1
#
_entry.id   AF-A0A948FJU1-F1
#
_cell.length_a   1.000
_cell.length_b   1.000
_cell.length_c   1.000
_cell.angle_alpha   90.00
_cell.angle_beta   90.00
_cell.angle_gamma   90.00
#
_symmetry.space_group_name_H-M   'P 1'
#
loop_
_entity.id
_entity.type
_entity.pdbx_description
1 polymer ?
#
loop_
_entity_poly.entity_id
_entity_poly.type
_entity_poly.pdbx_seq_one_letter_code
_entity_poly.pdbx_strand_id
1 'polypeptide(L)' 'MYEIVDTGLDESKVAFTIVVYESTNAYYCVNCHGCHNIFGCIGLRNKEYCIFNKQYTKEEYESIVPKIIERMQKD' A
#
# COMPACT_ATOMS: atom_id res chain seq x y z
N MET A 1 -16.06 -0.62 -9.80
CA MET A 1 -15.98 -2.04 -9.41
C MET A 1 -14.56 -2.24 -8.92
N TYR A 2 -14.32 -2.02 -7.63
CA TYR A 2 -12.99 -2.18 -7.02
C TYR A 2 -12.98 -3.58 -6.43
N GLU A 3 -12.51 -4.53 -7.22
CA GLU A 3 -12.56 -5.96 -6.90
C GLU A 3 -11.56 -6.29 -5.79
N ILE A 4 -12.05 -6.94 -4.74
CA ILE A 4 -11.26 -7.44 -3.61
C ILE A 4 -11.12 -8.94 -3.81
N VAL A 5 -9.88 -9.44 -3.86
CA VAL A 5 -9.57 -10.87 -3.81
C VAL A 5 -8.81 -11.10 -2.51
N ASP A 6 -9.56 -11.59 -1.52
CA ASP A 6 -9.16 -12.10 -0.20
C ASP A 6 -8.34 -11.19 0.73
N THR A 7 -8.96 -10.75 1.84
CA THR A 7 -8.27 -10.08 2.97
C THR A 7 -8.71 -10.76 4.26
N GLY A 8 -7.75 -11.37 4.97
CA GLY A 8 -7.93 -11.92 6.31
C GLY A 8 -8.34 -10.85 7.33
N LEU A 9 -8.91 -11.31 8.44
CA LEU A 9 -9.61 -10.50 9.44
C LEU A 9 -8.79 -9.30 9.94
N ASP A 10 -9.44 -8.12 9.88
CA ASP A 10 -9.15 -6.85 10.60
C ASP A 10 -8.34 -5.77 9.86
N GLU A 11 -8.82 -5.19 8.75
CA GLU A 11 -8.10 -4.09 8.07
C GLU A 11 -8.94 -2.94 7.48
N SER A 12 -8.30 -1.77 7.50
CA SER A 12 -8.81 -0.45 7.17
C SER A 12 -8.32 0.02 5.79
N LYS A 13 -9.25 0.52 4.96
CA LYS A 13 -9.02 1.23 3.67
C LYS A 13 -7.98 0.60 2.73
N VAL A 14 -8.29 -0.57 2.19
CA VAL A 14 -7.44 -1.28 1.21
C VAL A 14 -8.05 -1.15 -0.20
N ALA A 15 -7.26 -0.74 -1.19
CA ALA A 15 -7.69 -0.63 -2.60
C ALA A 15 -6.69 -1.36 -3.53
N PHE A 16 -7.21 -2.28 -4.35
CA PHE A 16 -6.46 -3.15 -5.28
C PHE A 16 -5.31 -3.91 -4.64
N THR A 17 -5.67 -4.89 -3.81
CA THR A 17 -4.69 -5.69 -3.08
C THR A 17 -5.04 -7.16 -3.21
N ILE A 18 -4.08 -7.97 -3.69
CA ILE A 18 -4.31 -9.36 -4.08
C ILE A 18 -4.08 -10.34 -2.93
N VAL A 19 -3.25 -9.98 -1.94
CA VAL A 19 -3.06 -10.71 -0.67
C VAL A 19 -2.29 -9.76 0.26
N VAL A 20 -2.92 -9.28 1.34
CA VAL A 20 -2.24 -8.54 2.41
C VAL A 20 -2.70 -9.06 3.77
N TYR A 21 -1.73 -9.28 4.64
CA TYR A 21 -1.97 -9.73 6.02
C TYR A 21 -1.28 -8.78 6.99
N GLU A 22 -1.97 -8.46 8.10
CA GLU A 22 -1.44 -7.70 9.24
C GLU A 22 -0.78 -6.38 8.83
N SER A 23 -1.37 -5.67 7.87
CA SER A 23 -0.84 -4.43 7.31
C SER A 23 -1.84 -3.29 7.45
N THR A 24 -1.36 -2.06 7.55
CA THR A 24 -2.22 -0.88 7.65
C THR A 24 -1.80 0.15 6.61
N ASN A 25 -2.77 0.79 5.95
CA ASN A 25 -2.54 1.77 4.88
C ASN A 25 -1.74 1.18 3.70
N ALA A 26 -2.25 0.10 3.09
CA ALA A 26 -1.65 -0.54 1.91
C ALA A 26 -2.51 -0.30 0.66
N TYR A 27 -1.91 0.30 -0.36
CA TYR A 27 -2.59 0.65 -1.63
C TYR A 27 -1.84 0.05 -2.83
N TYR A 28 -2.54 -0.58 -3.77
CA TYR A 28 -1.93 -1.18 -4.96
C TYR A 28 -0.82 -2.19 -4.64
N CYS A 29 -1.01 -3.01 -3.59
CA CYS A 29 0.03 -3.90 -3.09
C CYS A 29 -0.30 -5.38 -3.33
N VAL A 30 0.72 -6.22 -3.48
CA VAL A 30 0.54 -7.65 -3.73
C VAL A 30 1.47 -8.45 -2.83
N ASN A 31 0.92 -9.42 -2.09
CA ASN A 31 1.68 -10.36 -1.26
C ASN A 31 2.56 -9.64 -0.22
N CYS A 32 2.02 -8.63 0.46
CA CYS A 32 2.71 -7.91 1.54
C CYS A 32 2.20 -8.37 2.91
N HIS A 33 3.10 -8.55 3.87
CA HIS A 33 2.77 -9.11 5.19
C HIS A 33 3.39 -8.24 6.30
N GLY A 34 2.63 -7.86 7.31
CA GLY A 34 3.15 -7.06 8.44
C GLY A 34 3.60 -5.65 8.07
N CYS A 35 3.08 -5.06 6.98
CA CYS A 35 3.61 -3.81 6.42
C CYS A 35 2.74 -2.60 6.79
N HIS A 36 3.36 -1.42 6.97
CA HIS A 36 2.65 -0.22 7.40
C HIS A 36 2.96 0.96 6.48
N ASN A 37 1.94 1.63 5.95
CA ASN A 37 2.13 2.75 5.02
C ASN A 37 2.93 2.34 3.78
N ILE A 38 2.32 1.51 2.91
CA ILE A 38 2.94 1.05 1.67
C ILE A 38 2.07 1.38 0.45
N PHE A 39 2.73 1.73 -0.66
CA PHE A 39 2.07 2.09 -1.92
C PHE A 39 2.75 1.38 -3.10
N GLY A 40 2.00 0.66 -3.93
CA GLY A 40 2.54 0.02 -5.13
C GLY A 40 3.58 -1.07 -4.87
N CYS A 41 3.54 -1.73 -3.71
CA CYS A 41 4.58 -2.65 -3.27
C CYS A 41 4.24 -4.13 -3.53
N ILE A 42 5.25 -4.95 -3.78
CA ILE A 42 5.11 -6.39 -4.09
C ILE A 42 6.08 -7.20 -3.22
N GLY A 43 5.55 -8.16 -2.45
CA GLY A 43 6.37 -9.15 -1.75
C GLY A 43 7.10 -8.64 -0.49
N LEU A 44 6.72 -7.49 0.05
CA LEU A 44 7.35 -6.93 1.26
C LEU A 44 6.90 -7.66 2.55
N ARG A 45 7.80 -7.71 3.54
CA ARG A 45 7.53 -8.29 4.87
C ARG A 45 8.07 -7.38 5.96
N ASN A 46 7.24 -7.01 6.94
CA ASN A 46 7.62 -6.19 8.10
C ASN A 46 8.33 -4.88 7.71
N LYS A 47 7.79 -4.18 6.71
CA LYS A 47 8.33 -2.93 6.18
C LYS A 47 7.36 -1.78 6.35
N GLU A 48 7.90 -0.58 6.43
CA GLU A 48 7.11 0.63 6.55
C GLU A 48 7.62 1.76 5.65
N TYR A 49 6.70 2.65 5.26
CA TYR A 49 6.97 3.81 4.41
C TYR A 49 7.63 3.43 3.08
N CYS A 50 7.03 2.48 2.36
CA CYS A 50 7.54 2.01 1.08
C CYS A 50 6.68 2.45 -0.11
N ILE A 51 7.33 2.93 -1.17
CA ILE A 51 6.69 3.23 -2.46
C ILE A 51 7.43 2.45 -3.54
N PHE A 52 6.73 1.61 -4.30
CA PHE A 52 7.33 0.75 -5.33
C PHE A 52 8.53 -0.05 -4.82
N ASN A 53 8.39 -0.69 -3.65
CA ASN A 53 9.41 -1.46 -2.94
C ASN A 53 10.64 -0.69 -2.45
N LYS A 54 10.67 0.65 -2.60
CA LYS A 54 11.72 1.48 -2.03
C LYS A 54 11.26 2.07 -0.70
N GLN A 55 12.08 1.94 0.33
CA GLN A 55 11.83 2.53 1.63
C GLN A 55 12.22 4.02 1.62
N TYR A 56 11.37 4.83 2.24
CA TYR A 56 11.53 6.27 2.40
C TYR A 56 11.45 6.64 3.87
N THR A 57 11.84 7.86 4.19
CA THR A 57 11.45 8.47 5.46
C THR A 57 9.94 8.71 5.48
N LYS A 58 9.38 8.87 6.69
CA LYS A 58 7.96 9.15 6.87
C LYS A 58 7.54 10.42 6.13
N GLU A 59 8.34 11.47 6.25
CA GLU A 59 8.08 12.80 5.66
C GLU A 59 8.10 12.74 4.13
N GLU A 60 9.05 12.00 3.55
CA GLU A 60 9.10 11.76 2.11
C GLU A 60 7.89 10.96 1.63
N TYR A 61 7.54 9.89 2.34
CA TYR A 61 6.38 9.07 2.00
C TYR A 61 5.08 9.90 1.99
N GLU A 62 4.84 10.66 3.07
CA GLU A 62 3.68 11.53 3.22
C GLU A 62 3.65 12.66 2.17
N SER A 63 4.80 13.08 1.63
CA SER A 63 4.88 14.06 0.53
C SER A 63 4.65 13.45 -0.86
N ILE A 64 5.12 12.23 -1.09
CA ILE A 64 5.13 11.60 -2.43
C ILE A 64 3.77 10.95 -2.73
N VAL A 65 3.17 10.24 -1.79
CA VAL A 65 1.94 9.46 -2.02
C VAL A 65 0.77 10.33 -2.52
N PRO A 66 0.46 11.50 -1.92
CA PRO A 66 -0.63 12.35 -2.43
C PRO A 66 -0.41 12.80 -3.87
N LYS A 67 0.84 13.09 -4.26
CA LYS A 67 1.19 13.50 -5.63
C LYS A 67 0.96 12.37 -6.64
N ILE A 68 1.25 11.13 -6.25
CA ILE A 68 0.97 9.96 -7.09
C ILE A 68 -0.55 9.81 -7.27
N ILE A 69 -1.32 9.87 -6.18
CA ILE A 69 -2.78 9.74 -6.21
C ILE A 69 -3.42 10.85 -7.06
N GLU A 70 -2.98 12.10 -6.90
CA GLU A 70 -3.49 13.22 -7.71
C GLU A 70 -3.24 12.99 -9.20
N ARG A 71 -2.07 12.44 -9.56
CA ARG A 71 -1.75 12.13 -10.96
C ARG A 71 -2.62 11.02 -11.52
N MET A 72 -2.89 9.97 -10.72
CA MET A 72 -3.77 8.87 -11.13
C MET A 72 -5.25 9.28 -11.31
N GLN A 73 -5.69 10.40 -10.74
CA GLN A 73 -7.05 10.92 -10.92
C GLN A 73 -7.21 11.84 -12.15
N LYS A 74 -6.10 12.33 -12.69
CA LYS A 74 -6.09 13.22 -13.86
C LYS A 74 -5.96 12.45 -15.18
N ASP A 75 -5.65 11.16 -15.10
CA ASP A 75 -5.57 10.21 -16.22
C ASP A 75 -6.85 9.36 -16.29
#